data_AF-A0A950GUB9-F1
#
_entry.id   AF-A0A950GUB9-F1
#
_cell.length_a   1.000
_cell.length_b   1.000
_cell.length_c   1.000
_cell.angle_alpha   90.00
_cell.angle_beta   90.00
_cell.angle_gamma   90.00
#
_symmetry.space_group_name_H-M   'P 1'
#
loop_
_entity.id
_entity.type
_entity.pdbx_description
1 polymer ?
#
loop_
_entity_poly.entity_id
_entity_poly.type
_entity_poly.pdbx_seq_one_letter_code
_entity_poly.pdbx_strand_id
1 'polypeptide(L)'
;MSRPTLGLLLGALGVLVFGGSLPMTRLAVADLNPWFVTAGRPGLAALVAALVLLSLRRRFPDRRSCYRLFVAGLCLVWGWPGLANFAMRSLPAMHGGVVAGLLPLATSVAAALILHERPPL
;
A
#
# COMPACT_ATOMS: atom_id res chain seq x y z
N MET A 1 0.76 -17.05 -24.94
CA MET A 1 1.21 -17.28 -23.55
C MET A 1 0.11 -18.04 -22.81
N SER A 2 0.45 -19.09 -22.07
CA SER A 2 -0.53 -19.81 -21.25
C SER A 2 -0.89 -18.99 -19.99
N ARG A 3 -2.14 -19.10 -19.52
CA ARG A 3 -2.63 -18.43 -18.30
C ARG A 3 -1.70 -18.58 -17.07
N PRO A 4 -1.11 -19.77 -16.79
CA PRO A 4 -0.16 -19.91 -15.67
C PRO A 4 1.11 -19.08 -15.84
N THR A 5 1.70 -19.03 -17.04
CA THR A 5 2.90 -18.22 -17.29
C THR A 5 2.62 -16.72 -17.16
N LEU A 6 1.44 -16.26 -17.59
CA LEU A 6 1.01 -14.88 -17.38
C LEU A 6 0.88 -14.56 -15.88
N GLY A 7 0.28 -15.46 -15.10
CA GLY A 7 0.15 -15.31 -13.64
C GLY A 7 1.50 -15.21 -12.94
N LEU A 8 2.46 -16.07 -13.31
CA LEU A 8 3.82 -16.04 -12.77
C LEU A 8 4.54 -14.73 -13.12
N LEU A 9 4.39 -14.24 -14.35
CA LEU A 9 5.01 -12.98 -14.76
C LEU A 9 4.42 -11.77 -14.04
N LEU A 10 3.09 -11.72 -13.89
CA LEU A 10 2.42 -10.67 -13.13
C LEU A 10 2.82 -10.72 -11.65
N GLY A 11 2.94 -11.92 -11.07
CA GLY A 11 3.44 -12.12 -9.72
C GLY A 11 4.89 -11.63 -9.55
N ALA A 12 5.78 -12.04 -10.44
CA ALA A 12 7.18 -11.61 -10.42
C ALA A 12 7.33 -10.09 -10.58
N LEU A 13 6.53 -9.47 -11.47
CA LEU A 13 6.49 -8.03 -11.63
C LEU A 13 6.01 -7.34 -10.36
N GLY A 14 4.98 -7.89 -9.71
CA GLY A 14 4.52 -7.42 -8.39
C GLY A 14 5.63 -7.47 -7.35
N VAL A 15 6.35 -8.59 -7.24
CA VAL A 15 7.48 -8.77 -6.31
C VAL A 15 8.59 -7.75 -6.59
N LEU A 16 8.96 -7.52 -7.85
CA LEU A 16 9.98 -6.54 -8.22
C LEU A 16 9.58 -5.11 -7.83
N VAL A 17 8.35 -4.70 -8.15
CA VAL A 17 7.85 -3.35 -7.85
C VAL A 17 7.73 -3.14 -6.34
N PHE A 18 7.21 -4.12 -5.60
CA PHE A 18 7.07 -4.03 -4.14
C PHE A 18 8.43 -4.10 -3.42
N GLY A 19 9.30 -5.02 -3.80
CA GLY A 19 10.63 -5.17 -3.20
C GLY A 19 11.49 -3.91 -3.38
N GLY A 20 11.38 -3.25 -4.54
CA GLY A 20 12.08 -1.99 -4.82
C GLY A 20 11.50 -0.75 -4.11
N SER A 21 10.32 -0.85 -3.49
CA SER A 21 9.63 0.33 -2.94
C SER A 21 10.36 0.95 -1.75
N LEU A 22 10.83 0.14 -0.80
CA LEU A 22 11.59 0.62 0.37
C LEU A 22 12.93 1.27 -0.01
N PRO A 23 13.81 0.66 -0.83
CA PRO A 23 15.07 1.30 -1.22
C PRO A 23 14.86 2.58 -2.02
N MET A 24 13.86 2.63 -2.92
CA MET A 24 13.52 3.88 -3.61
C MET A 24 12.98 4.95 -2.66
N THR A 25 12.18 4.58 -1.67
CA THR A 25 11.67 5.55 -0.67
C THR A 25 12.81 6.13 0.17
N ARG A 26 13.78 5.29 0.56
CA ARG A 26 14.99 5.70 1.29
C ARG A 26 15.86 6.65 0.46
N LEU A 27 15.97 6.44 -0.85
CA LEU A 27 16.64 7.36 -1.76
C LEU A 27 15.86 8.67 -1.91
N ALA A 28 14.55 8.60 -2.14
CA ALA A 28 13.72 9.80 -2.33
C ALA A 28 13.72 10.71 -1.09
N VAL A 29 13.69 10.14 0.12
CA VAL A 29 13.72 10.88 1.39
C VAL A 29 15.09 11.48 1.70
N ALA A 30 16.17 10.99 1.07
CA ALA A 30 17.49 11.59 1.24
C ALA A 30 17.54 13.00 0.63
N ASP A 31 16.83 13.23 -0.49
CA ASP A 31 16.85 14.48 -1.24
C ASP A 31 15.55 15.30 -1.10
N LEU A 32 14.43 14.66 -0.77
CA LEU A 32 13.10 15.29 -0.68
C LEU A 32 12.53 15.26 0.73
N ASN A 33 11.73 16.27 1.08
CA ASN A 33 11.02 16.29 2.35
C ASN A 33 10.11 15.05 2.47
N PRO A 34 10.19 14.27 3.56
CA PRO A 34 9.38 13.05 3.73
C PRO A 34 7.88 13.27 3.68
N TRP A 35 7.39 14.42 4.14
CA TRP A 35 5.98 14.76 4.02
C TRP A 35 5.55 14.95 2.55
N PHE A 36 6.45 15.49 1.72
CA PHE A 36 6.23 15.59 0.28
C PHE A 36 6.21 14.21 -0.37
N VAL A 37 7.08 13.28 0.04
CA VAL A 37 7.06 11.90 -0.47
C VAL A 37 5.80 11.16 -0.02
N THR A 38 5.38 11.32 1.24
CA THR A 38 4.16 10.73 1.79
C THR A 38 2.89 11.28 1.12
N ALA A 39 2.83 12.58 0.82
CA ALA A 39 1.66 13.20 0.19
C ALA A 39 1.67 13.11 -1.34
N GLY A 40 2.85 13.17 -1.96
CA GLY A 40 3.02 13.26 -3.41
C GLY A 40 2.62 11.99 -4.14
N ARG A 41 3.02 10.82 -3.64
CA ARG A 41 2.68 9.54 -4.29
C ARG A 41 1.17 9.24 -4.27
N PRO A 42 0.47 9.36 -3.13
CA PRO A 42 -0.99 9.25 -3.10
C PRO A 42 -1.68 10.37 -3.87
N GLY A 43 -1.13 11.59 -3.85
CA GLY A 43 -1.66 12.72 -4.61
C GLY A 43 -1.67 12.45 -6.12
N LEU A 44 -0.56 11.96 -6.68
CA LEU A 44 -0.46 11.55 -8.08
C LEU A 44 -1.47 10.43 -8.41
N ALA A 45 -1.53 9.39 -7.56
CA ALA A 45 -2.46 8.29 -7.74
C ALA A 45 -3.93 8.75 -7.70
N ALA A 46 -4.27 9.67 -6.79
CA ALA A 46 -5.59 10.27 -6.70
C ALA A 46 -5.93 11.10 -7.93
N LEU A 47 -4.97 11.83 -8.49
CA LEU A 47 -5.13 12.63 -9.71
C LEU A 47 -5.42 11.73 -10.91
N VAL A 48 -4.65 10.66 -11.09
CA VAL A 48 -4.88 9.66 -12.15
C VAL A 48 -6.24 8.98 -11.96
N ALA A 49 -6.56 8.55 -10.74
CA ALA A 49 -7.85 7.94 -10.43
C ALA A 49 -9.01 8.90 -10.73
N ALA A 50 -8.90 10.18 -10.37
CA ALA A 50 -9.89 11.20 -10.67
C ALA A 50 -10.07 11.40 -12.18
N LEU A 51 -8.99 11.50 -12.96
CA LEU A 51 -9.05 11.60 -14.42
C LEU A 51 -9.77 10.39 -15.03
N VAL A 52 -9.45 9.18 -14.57
CA VAL A 52 -10.12 7.95 -15.03
C VAL A 52 -11.61 7.96 -14.67
N LEU A 53 -11.97 8.31 -13.43
CA LEU A 53 -13.37 8.37 -13.01
C LEU A 53 -14.18 9.42 -13.77
N LEU A 54 -13.59 10.58 -14.05
CA LEU A 54 -14.17 11.66 -14.85
C LEU A 54 -14.36 11.23 -16.31
N SER A 55 -13.34 10.62 -16.91
CA SER A 55 -13.41 10.12 -18.30
C SER A 55 -14.48 9.02 -18.47
N LEU A 56 -14.63 8.15 -17.47
CA LEU A 56 -15.65 7.10 -17.43
C LEU A 56 -17.02 7.60 -16.93
N ARG A 57 -17.14 8.89 -16.59
CA ARG A 57 -18.36 9.54 -16.05
C ARG A 57 -19.04 8.70 -14.95
N ARG A 58 -18.24 8.15 -14.04
CA ARG A 58 -18.75 7.29 -12.96
C ARG A 58 -19.60 8.12 -11.99
N ARG A 59 -20.73 7.55 -11.54
CA ARG A 59 -21.58 8.16 -10.51
C ARG A 59 -20.82 8.22 -9.18
N PHE A 60 -21.02 9.30 -8.44
CA PHE A 60 -20.45 9.43 -7.10
C PHE A 60 -20.98 8.32 -6.18
N PRO A 61 -20.11 7.74 -5.32
CA PRO A 61 -20.53 6.72 -4.38
C PRO A 61 -21.49 7.29 -3.32
N ASP A 62 -22.31 6.40 -2.75
CA ASP A 62 -23.21 6.74 -1.64
C ASP A 62 -22.43 7.24 -0.40
N ARG A 63 -23.06 8.06 0.44
CA ARG A 63 -22.42 8.69 1.61
C ARG A 63 -21.76 7.68 2.55
N ARG A 64 -22.38 6.51 2.77
CA ARG A 64 -21.77 5.43 3.59
C ARG A 64 -20.52 4.84 2.93
N SER A 65 -20.50 4.76 1.61
CA SER A 65 -19.33 4.28 0.86
C SER A 65 -18.23 5.34 0.84
N CYS A 66 -18.55 6.62 0.74
CA CYS A 66 -17.60 7.72 0.91
C CYS A 66 -16.90 7.66 2.28
N TYR A 67 -17.64 7.45 3.36
CA TYR A 67 -17.03 7.31 4.69
C TYR A 67 -16.06 6.12 4.76
N ARG A 68 -16.46 4.95 4.23
CA ARG A 68 -15.58 3.77 4.18
C ARG A 68 -14.33 3.99 3.32
N LEU A 69 -14.49 4.63 2.16
CA LEU A 69 -13.38 5.04 1.28
C LEU A 69 -12.45 6.03 1.98
N PHE A 70 -13.00 6.99 2.73
CA PHE A 70 -12.21 7.96 3.48
C PHE A 70 -11.38 7.29 4.58
N VAL A 71 -12.00 6.42 5.39
CA VAL A 71 -11.28 5.66 6.43
C VAL A 71 -10.21 4.76 5.80
N ALA A 72 -10.53 4.04 4.73
CA ALA A 72 -9.57 3.21 4.01
C ALA A 72 -8.40 4.04 3.45
N GLY A 73 -8.67 5.20 2.86
CA GLY A 73 -7.66 6.14 2.36
C GLY A 73 -6.77 6.67 3.48
N LEU A 74 -7.36 6.99 4.64
CA LEU A 74 -6.61 7.43 5.82
C LEU A 74 -5.64 6.34 6.28
N CYS A 75 -6.09 5.09 6.37
CA CYS A 75 -5.23 3.95 6.69
C CYS A 75 -4.16 3.69 5.62
N LEU A 76 -4.52 3.82 4.34
CA LEU A 76 -3.59 3.60 3.23
C LEU A 76 -2.52 4.67 3.10
N VAL A 77 -2.76 5.90 3.55
CA VAL A 77 -1.79 7.00 3.45
C VAL A 77 -1.05 7.19 4.77
N TRP A 78 -1.80 7.31 5.86
CA TRP A 78 -1.27 7.67 7.18
C TRP A 78 -1.01 6.47 8.08
N GLY A 79 -1.73 5.37 7.89
CA GLY A 79 -1.58 4.15 8.70
C GLY A 79 -0.21 3.52 8.50
N TRP A 80 -0.06 2.68 7.48
CA TRP A 80 1.22 2.00 7.26
C TRP A 80 2.30 2.92 6.62
N PRO A 81 2.05 3.61 5.49
CA PRO A 81 3.14 4.30 4.80
C PRO A 81 3.64 5.54 5.53
N GLY A 82 2.75 6.27 6.22
CA GLY A 82 3.13 7.39 7.07
C GLY A 82 4.10 6.97 8.18
N LEU A 83 3.73 5.93 8.93
CA LEU A 83 4.59 5.34 9.98
C LEU A 83 5.89 4.77 9.41
N ALA A 84 5.81 4.05 8.29
CA ALA A 84 6.98 3.48 7.63
C ALA A 84 7.96 4.57 7.16
N ASN A 85 7.46 5.67 6.58
CA ASN A 85 8.31 6.77 6.12
C ASN A 85 8.99 7.49 7.29
N PHE A 86 8.29 7.64 8.42
CA PHE A 86 8.89 8.17 9.64
C PHE A 86 10.01 7.24 10.16
N ALA A 87 9.77 5.93 10.22
CA ALA A 87 10.76 4.95 10.68
C ALA A 87 12.00 4.90 9.77
N MET A 88 11.83 5.08 8.44
CA MET A 88 12.94 5.09 7.48
C MET A 88 13.89 6.30 7.64
N ARG A 89 13.51 7.33 8.40
CA ARG A 89 14.44 8.44 8.73
C ARG A 89 15.56 8.01 9.68
N SER A 90 15.29 7.04 10.56
CA SER A 90 16.22 6.62 11.61
C SER A 90 16.69 5.18 11.48
N LEU A 91 15.96 4.32 10.75
CA LEU A 91 16.31 2.91 10.57
C LEU A 91 16.78 2.58 9.14
N PRO A 92 17.80 1.71 8.98
CA PRO A 92 18.15 1.13 7.69
C PRO A 92 16.98 0.35 7.08
N ALA A 93 16.86 0.39 5.74
CA ALA A 93 15.79 -0.27 5.00
C ALA A 93 15.66 -1.78 5.27
N MET A 94 16.75 -2.44 5.66
CA MET A 94 16.76 -3.86 6.02
C MET A 94 15.80 -4.18 7.17
N HIS A 95 15.70 -3.32 8.20
CA HIS A 95 14.77 -3.52 9.31
C HIS A 95 13.31 -3.41 8.85
N GLY A 96 13.01 -2.44 7.97
CA GLY A 96 11.68 -2.29 7.39
C GLY A 96 11.26 -3.50 6.55
N GLY A 97 12.21 -4.12 5.83
CA GLY A 97 11.97 -5.35 5.08
C GLY A 97 11.55 -6.53 5.97
N VAL A 98 12.20 -6.71 7.14
CA VAL A 98 11.84 -7.78 8.09
C VAL A 98 10.43 -7.57 8.66
N VAL A 99 10.09 -6.35 9.08
CA VAL A 99 8.74 -6.04 9.59
C VAL A 99 7.70 -6.22 8.48
N ALA A 100 8.01 -5.84 7.24
CA ALA A 100 7.16 -6.09 6.09
C ALA A 100 6.94 -7.59 5.82
N GLY A 101 7.93 -8.44 6.11
CA GLY A 101 7.80 -9.89 6.04
C GLY A 101 6.89 -10.49 7.11
N LEU A 102 6.72 -9.82 8.26
CA LEU A 102 5.85 -10.26 9.36
C LEU A 102 4.39 -9.82 9.19
N LEU A 103 4.13 -8.81 8.36
CA LEU A 103 2.78 -8.28 8.11
C LEU A 103 1.75 -9.34 7.67
N PRO A 104 2.05 -10.32 6.80
CA PRO A 104 1.11 -11.38 6.46
C PRO A 104 0.66 -12.20 7.67
N LEU A 105 1.58 -12.51 8.59
CA LEU A 105 1.27 -13.20 9.84
C LEU A 105 0.43 -12.33 10.77
N ALA A 106 0.77 -11.05 10.93
CA ALA A 106 -0.04 -10.12 11.71
C ALA A 106 -1.45 -9.97 11.12
N THR A 107 -1.56 -9.94 9.78
CA THR A 107 -2.84 -9.84 9.07
C THR A 107 -3.68 -11.10 9.24
N SER A 108 -3.07 -12.30 9.20
CA SER A 108 -3.80 -13.55 9.44
C SER A 108 -4.29 -13.66 10.88
N VAL A 109 -3.49 -13.27 11.87
CA VAL A 109 -3.92 -13.20 13.28
C VAL A 109 -5.07 -12.20 13.45
N ALA A 110 -4.93 -10.99 12.91
CA ALA A 110 -5.99 -9.98 12.97
C ALA A 110 -7.28 -10.46 12.29
N ALA A 111 -7.17 -11.12 11.13
CA ALA A 111 -8.32 -11.70 10.43
C ALA A 111 -8.99 -12.79 11.28
N ALA A 112 -8.22 -13.72 11.87
CA ALA A 112 -8.75 -14.76 12.74
C ALA A 112 -9.49 -14.16 13.97
N LEU A 113 -8.93 -13.11 14.58
CA LEU A 113 -9.56 -12.43 15.72
C LEU A 113 -10.83 -11.66 15.33
N ILE A 114 -10.83 -10.96 14.20
CA ILE A 114 -11.98 -10.14 13.77
C ILE A 114 -13.10 -11.01 13.20
N LEU A 115 -12.77 -11.95 12.32
CA LEU A 115 -13.76 -12.81 11.65
C LEU A 115 -14.13 -14.04 12.49
N HIS A 116 -13.46 -14.27 13.63
CA HIS A 116 -13.65 -15.44 14.49
C HIS A 116 -13.44 -16.77 13.75
N GLU A 117 -12.69 -16.74 12.64
CA GLU A 117 -12.33 -17.93 11.87
C GLU A 117 -11.20 -18.69 12.56
N ARG A 118 -11.40 -19.99 12.74
CA ARG A 118 -10.38 -20.88 13.32
C ARG A 118 -9.57 -21.46 12.18
N PRO A 119 -8.22 -21.34 12.19
CA PRO A 119 -7.40 -21.95 11.15
C PRO A 119 -7.66 -23.46 11.13
N PRO A 120 -7.86 -24.08 9.95
CA PRO A 120 -7.95 -25.52 9.84
C PRO A 120 -6.60 -26.13 10.29
N LEU A 121 -6.68 -27.10 11.21
CA LEU A 121 -5.54 -27.87 11.73
C LEU A 121 -4.92 -28.76 10.65
#